data_AF-A0A7J4PQ00-F1
#
_entry.id   AF-A0A7J4PQ00-F1
#
_cell.length_a   1.000
_cell.length_b   1.000
_cell.length_c   1.000
_cell.angle_alpha   90.00
_cell.angle_beta   90.00
_cell.angle_gamma   90.00
#
_symmetry.space_group_name_H-M   'P 1'
#
loop_
_entity.id
_entity.type
_entity.pdbx_description
1 polymer ?
#
loop_
_entity_poly.entity_id
_entity_poly.type
_entity_poly.pdbx_seq_one_letter_code
_entity_poly.pdbx_strand_id
1 'polypeptide(L)'
;MERDPLTWHKFVSDLEREAGSLHGDWMRTVALRDRVGEIVAGPEFRDLSPDLQERLDGLLVELTAQTRENVCTNEKCPHYNKSCKMR
;
A
#
# COMPACT_ATOMS: atom_id res chain seq x y z
N MET A 1 20.30 -5.49 -7.50
CA MET A 1 20.78 -4.12 -7.79
C MET A 1 20.67 -3.38 -6.48
N GLU A 2 21.78 -3.18 -5.76
CA GLU A 2 21.77 -2.40 -4.51
C GLU A 2 21.41 -0.94 -4.85
N ARG A 3 20.25 -0.49 -4.41
CA ARG A 3 19.86 0.92 -4.48
C ARG A 3 20.48 1.64 -3.29
N ASP A 4 21.31 2.65 -3.57
CA ASP A 4 21.91 3.53 -2.57
C ASP A 4 20.82 4.15 -1.67
N PRO A 5 21.05 4.37 -0.36
CA PRO A 5 20.06 4.92 0.57
C PRO A 5 19.41 6.23 0.10
N LEU A 6 20.17 7.13 -0.54
CA LEU A 6 19.63 8.39 -1.09
C LEU A 6 18.66 8.15 -2.27
N THR A 7 18.86 7.05 -2.98
CA THR A 7 17.98 6.64 -4.09
C THR A 7 16.63 6.18 -3.55
N TRP A 8 16.60 5.53 -2.38
CA TRP A 8 15.36 5.10 -1.75
C TRP A 8 14.53 6.26 -1.23
N HIS A 9 15.14 7.27 -0.59
CA HIS A 9 14.41 8.47 -0.18
C HIS A 9 13.70 9.14 -1.35
N LYS A 10 14.41 9.34 -2.46
CA LYS A 10 13.82 9.91 -3.67
C LYS A 10 12.72 9.01 -4.24
N PHE A 11 12.96 7.71 -4.30
CA PHE A 11 12.01 6.75 -4.82
C PHE A 11 10.70 6.72 -4.01
N VAL A 12 10.78 6.69 -2.68
CA VAL A 12 9.59 6.75 -1.80
C VAL A 12 8.86 8.07 -1.97
N SER A 13 9.56 9.20 -2.01
CA SER A 13 8.93 10.51 -2.29
C SER A 13 8.28 10.58 -3.67
N ASP A 14 8.83 9.93 -4.68
CA ASP A 14 8.23 9.86 -6.01
C ASP A 14 6.93 9.03 -5.99
N LEU A 15 6.87 7.94 -5.22
CA LEU A 15 5.67 7.13 -5.03
C LEU A 15 4.56 7.90 -4.28
N GLU A 16 4.91 8.60 -3.20
CA GLU A 16 3.98 9.45 -2.45
C GLU A 16 3.40 10.56 -3.35
N ARG A 17 4.25 11.19 -4.16
CA ARG A 17 3.81 12.20 -5.13
C ARG A 17 2.92 11.60 -6.20
N GLU A 18 3.24 10.41 -6.70
CA GLU A 18 2.39 9.70 -7.65
C GLU A 18 1.01 9.46 -7.02
N ALA A 19 0.94 8.89 -5.81
CA ALA A 19 -0.32 8.68 -5.10
C ALA A 19 -1.15 9.96 -4.93
N GLY A 20 -0.50 11.08 -4.56
CA GLY A 20 -1.17 12.38 -4.46
C GLY A 20 -1.74 12.91 -5.79
N SER A 21 -1.20 12.46 -6.93
CA SER A 21 -1.66 12.85 -8.27
C SER A 21 -2.76 11.95 -8.85
N LEU A 22 -3.04 10.79 -8.25
CA LEU A 22 -3.98 9.79 -8.77
C LEU A 22 -5.46 10.06 -8.46
N HIS A 23 -5.80 11.29 -8.07
CA HIS A 23 -7.14 11.63 -7.58
C HIS A 23 -8.24 11.24 -8.59
N GLY A 24 -9.03 10.21 -8.26
CA GLY A 24 -10.13 9.69 -9.10
C GLY A 24 -9.75 8.62 -10.12
N ASP A 25 -8.48 8.26 -10.27
CA ASP A 25 -8.02 7.20 -11.17
C ASP A 25 -7.84 5.87 -10.42
N TRP A 26 -8.95 5.16 -10.22
CA TRP A 26 -8.97 3.92 -9.44
C TRP A 26 -8.00 2.85 -9.97
N MET A 27 -7.92 2.69 -11.30
CA MET A 27 -7.08 1.65 -11.91
C MET A 27 -5.60 1.92 -11.67
N ARG A 28 -5.17 3.18 -11.78
CA ARG A 28 -3.80 3.56 -11.47
C ARG A 28 -3.50 3.48 -9.97
N THR A 29 -4.47 3.79 -9.11
CA THR A 29 -4.30 3.62 -7.65
C THR A 29 -4.14 2.14 -7.27
N VAL A 30 -4.88 1.23 -7.91
CA VAL A 30 -4.70 -0.23 -7.75
C VAL A 30 -3.31 -0.66 -8.20
N ALA A 31 -2.88 -0.24 -9.38
CA ALA A 31 -1.55 -0.58 -9.90
C ALA A 31 -0.42 -0.06 -8.98
N LEU A 32 -0.58 1.17 -8.45
CA LEU A 32 0.38 1.74 -7.51
C LEU A 32 0.39 0.98 -6.18
N ARG A 33 -0.78 0.63 -5.64
CA ARG A 33 -0.91 -0.19 -4.43
C ARG A 33 -0.16 -1.51 -4.59
N ASP A 34 -0.40 -2.23 -5.67
CA ASP A 34 0.21 -3.55 -5.89
C ASP A 34 1.72 -3.45 -5.99
N ARG A 35 2.22 -2.44 -6.71
CA ARG A 35 3.66 -2.14 -6.81
C ARG A 35 4.28 -1.79 -5.46
N VAL A 36 3.62 -0.98 -4.63
CA VAL A 36 4.10 -0.68 -3.26
C VAL A 36 4.06 -1.95 -2.40
N GLY A 37 3.01 -2.76 -2.50
CA GLY A 37 2.86 -4.03 -1.79
C GLY A 37 3.96 -5.04 -2.12
N GLU A 38 4.36 -5.15 -3.38
CA GLU A 38 5.50 -5.98 -3.80
C GLU A 38 6.81 -5.55 -3.13
N ILE A 39 7.02 -4.25 -2.98
CA ILE A 39 8.22 -3.69 -2.35
C ILE A 39 8.22 -4.00 -0.86
N VAL A 40 7.10 -3.73 -0.17
CA VAL A 40 6.94 -3.99 1.27
C VAL A 40 7.07 -5.48 1.60
N ALA A 41 6.58 -6.36 0.72
CA ALA A 41 6.74 -7.82 0.87
C ALA A 41 8.17 -8.32 0.54
N GLY A 42 8.97 -7.50 -0.15
CA GLY A 42 10.30 -7.86 -0.62
C GLY A 42 11.37 -7.85 0.48
N PRO A 43 12.52 -8.51 0.26
CA PRO A 43 13.65 -8.48 1.18
C PRO A 43 14.24 -7.07 1.32
N GLU A 44 14.21 -6.27 0.23
CA GLU A 44 14.76 -4.90 0.20
C GLU A 44 14.13 -4.00 1.27
N PHE A 45 12.84 -4.20 1.57
CA PHE A 45 12.13 -3.41 2.58
C PHE A 45 12.73 -3.55 3.98
N ARG A 46 13.16 -4.76 4.35
CA ARG A 46 13.72 -5.03 5.69
C ARG A 46 15.07 -4.36 5.89
N ASP A 47 15.78 -4.11 4.80
CA ASP A 47 17.08 -3.47 4.78
C ASP A 47 16.98 -1.93 4.69
N LEU A 48 15.78 -1.37 4.51
CA LEU A 48 15.56 0.08 4.53
C LEU A 48 15.68 0.66 5.93
N SER A 49 15.96 1.96 6.00
CA SER A 49 15.87 2.69 7.26
C SER A 49 14.42 2.69 7.80
N PRO A 50 14.24 2.71 9.14
CA PRO A 50 12.91 2.67 9.74
C PRO A 50 11.96 3.78 9.25
N ASP A 51 12.47 4.96 8.92
CA ASP A 51 11.66 6.07 8.39
C ASP A 51 11.07 5.75 7.00
N LEU A 52 11.83 5.07 6.14
CA LEU A 52 11.38 4.67 4.82
C LEU A 52 10.40 3.50 4.90
N GLN A 53 10.61 2.58 5.83
CA GLN A 53 9.68 1.49 6.12
C GLN A 53 8.32 2.06 6.54
N GLU A 54 8.29 2.97 7.53
CA GLU A 54 7.06 3.59 8.03
C GLU A 54 6.31 4.34 6.93
N ARG A 55 7.02 5.08 6.07
CA ARG A 55 6.41 5.82 4.95
C ARG A 55 5.79 4.89 3.91
N LEU A 56 6.48 3.80 3.54
CA LEU A 56 5.97 2.81 2.59
C LEU A 56 4.77 2.05 3.15
N ASP A 57 4.81 1.67 4.43
CA ASP A 57 3.68 1.04 5.12
C ASP A 57 2.47 1.99 5.18
N GLY A 58 2.69 3.25 5.56
CA GLY A 58 1.64 4.28 5.58
C GLY A 58 1.02 4.48 4.20
N LEU A 59 1.86 4.61 3.17
CA LEU A 59 1.40 4.74 1.78
C LEU A 59 0.58 3.53 1.32
N LEU A 60 1.01 2.32 1.66
CA LEU A 60 0.28 1.09 1.32
C LEU A 60 -1.10 1.05 1.99
N VAL A 61 -1.19 1.48 3.25
CA VAL A 61 -2.47 1.59 3.98
C VAL A 61 -3.40 2.60 3.31
N GLU A 62 -2.89 3.79 2.94
CA GLU A 62 -3.67 4.82 2.26
C GLU A 62 -4.19 4.35 0.89
N LEU A 63 -3.32 3.76 0.08
CA LEU A 63 -3.70 3.22 -1.23
C LEU A 63 -4.68 2.06 -1.10
N THR A 64 -4.52 1.20 -0.09
CA THR A 64 -5.48 0.13 0.21
C THR A 64 -6.83 0.70 0.64
N ALA A 65 -6.86 1.78 1.42
CA ALA A 65 -8.10 2.46 1.79
C ALA A 65 -8.81 3.10 0.59
N GLN A 66 -8.06 3.69 -0.35
CA GLN A 66 -8.60 4.31 -1.57
C GLN A 66 -9.09 3.29 -2.60
N THR A 67 -8.44 2.12 -2.67
CA THR A 67 -8.77 1.04 -3.61
C THR A 67 -9.69 -0.02 -3.02
N ARG A 68 -10.01 0.08 -1.72
CA ARG A 68 -11.13 -0.64 -1.13
C ARG A 68 -12.39 -0.19 -1.86
N GLU A 69 -12.76 -0.95 -2.89
CA GLU A 69 -14.17 -1.20 -3.14
C GLU A 69 -14.79 -1.61 -1.80
N ASN A 70 -16.08 -1.35 -1.60
CA ASN A 70 -16.80 -1.85 -0.43
C ASN A 70 -16.85 -3.40 -0.45
N VAL A 71 -15.71 -4.07 -0.29
CA VAL A 71 -15.57 -5.52 -0.14
C VAL A 71 -15.89 -5.87 1.31
N CYS A 72 -17.03 -5.36 1.79
CA CYS A 72 -17.89 -6.15 2.65
C CYS A 72 -18.82 -6.94 1.74
N THR A 73 -18.26 -7.75 0.83
CA THR A 73 -19.01 -8.81 0.17
C THR A 73 -19.13 -9.96 1.14
N ASN A 74 -19.90 -9.74 2.20
CA ASN A 74 -20.73 -10.72 2.92
C ASN A 74 -20.23 -12.16 3.14
N GLU A 75 -18.92 -12.47 3.20
CA GLU A 75 -18.44 -13.83 3.39
C GLU A 75 -17.37 -13.90 4.49
N LYS A 76 -17.88 -14.10 5.71
CA LYS A 76 -17.22 -14.63 6.91
C LYS A 76 -15.86 -14.03 7.30
N CYS A 77 -15.85 -13.35 8.45
CA CYS A 77 -14.62 -12.95 9.12
C CYS A 77 -13.80 -14.21 9.50
N PRO A 78 -12.51 -14.35 9.10
CA PRO A 78 -11.76 -15.59 9.32
C PRO A 78 -11.53 -15.93 10.81
N HIS A 79 -11.72 -14.95 11.70
CA HIS A 79 -11.65 -15.15 13.15
C HIS A 79 -12.97 -15.57 13.82
N TYR A 80 -14.10 -15.28 13.17
CA TYR A 80 -15.43 -15.57 13.71
C TYR A 80 -16.29 -16.00 12.53
N ASN A 81 -16.66 -17.29 12.50
CA ASN A 81 -17.48 -17.94 11.46
C ASN A 81 -18.94 -17.40 11.42
N LYS A 82 -19.11 -16.09 11.53
CA LYS A 82 -20.36 -15.33 11.51
C LYS A 82 -20.31 -14.34 10.34
N SER A 83 -21.39 -14.27 9.59
CA SER A 83 -21.60 -13.28 8.54
C SER A 83 -21.68 -11.87 9.14
N CYS A 84 -21.04 -10.91 8.48
CA CYS A 84 -21.01 -9.52 8.91
C CYS A 84 -22.41 -8.92 8.70
N LYS A 85 -23.17 -8.66 9.79
CA LYS A 85 -24.39 -7.85 9.69
C LYS A 85 -23.98 -6.39 9.57
N MET A 86 -24.03 -5.85 8.36
CA MET A 86 -24.01 -4.39 8.19
C MET A 86 -25.28 -3.82 8.81
N ARG A 87 -25.12 -2.74 9.57
CA ARG A 87 -26.17 -2.08 10.34
C ARG A 87 -26.85 -1.00 9.52
#